data_AF-A0A849ZFB6-F1
#
_entry.id   AF-A0A849ZFB6-F1
#
_cell.length_a   1.000
_cell.length_b   1.000
_cell.length_c   1.000
_cell.angle_alpha   90.00
_cell.angle_beta   90.00
_cell.angle_gamma   90.00
#
_symmetry.space_group_name_H-M   'P 1'
#
loop_
_entity.id
_entity.type
_entity.pdbx_description
1 polymer ?
#
loop_
_entity_poly.entity_id
_entity_poly.type
_entity_poly.pdbx_seq_one_letter_code
_entity_poly.pdbx_strand_id
1 'polypeptide(L)'
;MVSGRALAALVLGVSLVKVLIKRAFGAVTGLRLFKENYGPDRLPAVAPGEREAMMKFSGCIACGRCDLGEGERMRASRGAYPGMMAFVLASSRSMPDFDAAERALGFVDDDVLAQKEAICPADVPFRALARFVRAKAAEVKADYKPAVTEGVKPA
;
A
#
# COMPACT_ATOMS: atom_id res chain seq x y z
N MET A 1 -5.57 48.50 8.30
CA MET A 1 -6.02 47.10 8.17
C MET A 1 -5.65 46.63 6.77
N VAL A 2 -4.69 45.72 6.64
CA VAL A 2 -4.33 45.16 5.33
C VAL A 2 -5.52 44.32 4.85
N SER A 3 -6.01 44.55 3.63
CA SER A 3 -7.11 43.75 3.11
C SER A 3 -6.70 42.28 3.08
N GLY A 4 -7.64 41.36 3.36
CA GLY A 4 -7.34 39.92 3.38
C GLY A 4 -6.69 39.42 2.09
N ARG A 5 -6.97 40.08 0.96
CA ARG A 5 -6.38 39.80 -0.36
C ARG A 5 -4.90 40.18 -0.43
N ALA A 6 -4.51 41.32 0.13
CA ALA A 6 -3.11 41.75 0.17
C ALA A 6 -2.27 40.87 1.11
N LEU A 7 -2.84 40.45 2.26
CA LEU A 7 -2.19 39.49 3.15
C LEU A 7 -2.01 38.13 2.47
N ALA A 8 -3.05 37.62 1.79
CA ALA A 8 -2.98 36.36 1.06
C ALA A 8 -1.93 36.40 -0.06
N ALA A 9 -1.87 37.49 -0.84
CA ALA A 9 -0.87 37.65 -1.89
C ALA A 9 0.57 37.66 -1.32
N LEU A 10 0.78 38.33 -0.19
CA LEU A 10 2.08 38.37 0.48
C LEU A 10 2.49 36.99 1.02
N VAL A 11 1.58 36.27 1.67
CA VAL A 11 1.84 34.92 2.19
C VAL A 11 2.16 33.93 1.07
N LEU A 12 1.38 33.95 -0.01
CA LEU A 12 1.60 33.09 -1.17
C LEU A 12 2.89 33.43 -1.91
N GLY A 13 3.18 34.72 -2.10
CA GLY A 13 4.42 35.19 -2.75
C GLY A 13 5.66 34.78 -1.97
N VAL A 14 5.67 34.99 -0.65
CA VAL A 14 6.78 34.55 0.22
C VAL A 14 6.93 33.03 0.20
N SER A 15 5.82 32.28 0.22
CA SER A 15 5.85 30.81 0.16
C SER A 15 6.43 30.31 -1.17
N LEU A 16 6.04 30.94 -2.29
CA LEU A 16 6.57 30.61 -3.61
C LEU A 16 8.09 30.86 -3.68
N VAL A 17 8.56 32.03 -3.24
CA VAL A 17 10.00 32.36 -3.22
C VAL A 17 10.77 31.36 -2.37
N LYS A 18 10.26 31.02 -1.17
CA LYS A 18 10.87 30.00 -0.30
C LYS A 18 10.97 28.63 -0.99
N VAL A 19 9.93 28.20 -1.70
CA VAL A 19 9.91 26.92 -2.44
C VAL A 19 10.92 26.94 -3.59
N LEU A 20 11.00 28.05 -4.35
CA LEU A 20 11.95 28.19 -5.46
C LEU A 20 13.40 28.16 -4.98
N ILE A 21 13.73 28.91 -3.92
CA ILE A 21 15.06 28.88 -3.29
C ILE A 21 15.38 27.47 -2.80
N LYS A 22 14.48 26.84 -2.05
CA LYS A 22 14.66 25.46 -1.57
C LYS A 22 14.90 24.48 -2.71
N ARG A 23 14.13 24.56 -3.81
CA ARG A 23 14.33 23.71 -4.98
C ARG A 23 15.66 23.97 -5.68
N ALA A 24 16.07 25.23 -5.83
CA ALA A 24 17.33 25.59 -6.48
C ALA A 24 18.57 25.13 -5.70
N PHE A 25 18.49 25.07 -4.37
CA PHE A 25 19.60 24.69 -3.48
C PHE A 25 19.47 23.28 -2.89
N GLY A 26 18.77 22.36 -3.57
CA GLY A 26 18.83 20.93 -3.24
C GLY A 26 17.92 20.48 -2.11
N ALA A 27 16.73 21.08 -1.96
CA ALA A 27 15.72 20.57 -1.04
C ALA A 27 15.46 19.08 -1.27
N VAL A 28 15.39 18.38 -0.14
CA VAL A 28 15.06 16.98 0.03
C VAL A 28 14.02 16.52 -0.99
N THR A 29 14.44 15.73 -1.97
CA THR A 29 13.56 15.27 -3.04
C THR A 29 12.61 14.17 -2.57
N GLY A 30 11.50 14.05 -3.31
CA GLY A 30 10.22 13.47 -2.90
C GLY A 30 10.25 12.14 -2.16
N LEU A 31 11.15 11.21 -2.47
CA LEU A 31 11.14 9.89 -1.82
C LEU A 31 11.52 9.94 -0.33
N ARG A 32 12.55 10.72 0.04
CA ARG A 32 12.94 10.82 1.46
C ARG A 32 11.85 11.49 2.28
N LEU A 33 11.33 12.62 1.78
CA LEU A 33 10.25 13.34 2.44
C LEU A 33 8.96 12.49 2.48
N PHE A 34 8.70 11.67 1.47
CA PHE A 34 7.59 10.72 1.46
C PHE A 34 7.77 9.67 2.57
N LYS A 35 8.94 9.03 2.66
CA LYS A 35 9.22 8.05 3.73
C LYS A 35 9.13 8.66 5.13
N GLU A 36 9.61 9.89 5.30
CA GLU A 36 9.50 10.62 6.58
C GLU A 36 8.04 10.88 6.99
N ASN A 37 7.17 11.22 6.04
CA ASN A 37 5.76 11.52 6.35
C ASN A 37 4.86 10.28 6.43
N TYR A 38 5.09 9.28 5.57
CA TYR A 38 4.17 8.15 5.36
C TYR A 38 4.73 6.80 5.80
N GLY A 39 6.02 6.74 6.17
CA GLY A 39 6.62 5.54 6.77
C GLY A 39 5.92 5.08 8.05
N PRO A 40 5.57 5.99 8.99
CA PRO A 40 4.77 5.63 10.17
C PRO A 40 3.40 5.04 9.82
N ASP A 41 2.79 5.50 8.73
CA ASP A 41 1.52 4.98 8.20
C ASP A 41 1.69 3.69 7.39
N ARG A 42 2.92 3.16 7.32
CA ARG A 42 3.27 1.90 6.66
C ARG A 42 2.94 1.90 5.17
N LEU A 43 3.06 3.08 4.54
CA LEU A 43 2.83 3.27 3.12
C LEU A 43 4.18 3.28 2.37
N PRO A 44 4.56 2.18 1.71
CA PRO A 44 5.76 2.14 0.90
C PRO A 44 5.60 2.96 -0.38
N ALA A 45 6.70 3.45 -0.93
CA ALA A 45 6.65 4.22 -2.18
C ALA A 45 6.35 3.29 -3.36
N VAL A 46 5.54 3.75 -4.31
CA VAL A 46 5.27 3.01 -5.55
C VAL A 46 6.26 3.45 -6.63
N ALA A 47 7.07 2.53 -7.11
CA ALA A 47 8.02 2.75 -8.21
C ALA A 47 7.27 2.89 -9.56
N PRO A 48 7.87 3.55 -10.56
CA PRO A 48 7.23 3.75 -11.87
C PRO A 48 6.73 2.45 -12.53
N GLY A 49 7.55 1.38 -12.53
CA GLY A 49 7.14 0.08 -13.10
C GLY A 49 6.06 -0.64 -12.29
N GLU A 50 5.97 -0.38 -10.99
CA GLU A 50 4.90 -0.95 -10.15
C GLU A 50 3.54 -0.31 -10.44
N ARG A 51 3.54 0.99 -10.77
CA ARG A 51 2.31 1.72 -11.11
C ARG A 51 1.59 1.13 -12.32
N GLU A 52 2.34 0.67 -13.32
CA GLU A 52 1.76 -0.02 -14.49
C GLU A 52 1.09 -1.33 -14.10
N ALA A 53 1.72 -2.11 -13.21
CA ALA A 53 1.16 -3.36 -12.71
C ALA A 53 -0.09 -3.13 -11.84
N MET A 54 -0.13 -2.05 -11.05
CA MET A 54 -1.26 -1.69 -10.19
C MET A 54 -2.57 -1.49 -10.95
N MET A 55 -2.51 -1.00 -12.19
CA MET A 55 -3.70 -0.88 -13.04
C MET A 55 -4.35 -2.25 -13.28
N LYS A 56 -3.54 -3.28 -13.50
CA LYS A 56 -4.02 -4.67 -13.67
C LYS A 56 -4.50 -5.27 -12.35
N PHE A 57 -3.80 -5.00 -11.24
CA PHE A 57 -4.21 -5.48 -9.92
C PHE A 57 -5.57 -4.92 -9.49
N SER A 58 -5.88 -3.68 -9.90
CA SER A 58 -7.12 -2.98 -9.56
C SER A 58 -8.35 -3.45 -10.35
N GLY A 59 -8.15 -4.30 -11.38
CA GLY A 59 -9.20 -4.80 -12.27
C GLY A 59 -10.21 -5.75 -11.64
N CYS A 60 -10.00 -6.18 -10.38
CA CYS A 60 -10.92 -7.08 -9.69
C CYS A 60 -12.35 -6.50 -9.61
N ILE A 61 -13.30 -7.21 -10.21
CA ILE A 61 -14.74 -6.85 -10.20
C ILE A 61 -15.51 -7.45 -9.02
N ALA A 62 -14.81 -8.04 -8.05
CA ALA A 62 -15.40 -8.66 -6.86
C ALA A 62 -16.48 -9.74 -7.15
N CYS A 63 -16.25 -10.58 -8.18
CA CYS A 63 -17.21 -11.63 -8.55
C CYS A 63 -17.20 -12.88 -7.65
N GLY A 64 -16.22 -13.03 -6.76
CA GLY A 64 -16.09 -14.19 -5.85
C GLY A 64 -15.70 -15.53 -6.49
N ARG A 65 -15.51 -15.60 -7.83
CA ARG A 65 -15.20 -16.87 -8.52
C ARG A 65 -13.90 -17.53 -8.04
N CYS A 66 -12.92 -16.73 -7.64
CA CYS A 66 -11.65 -17.22 -7.09
C CYS A 66 -11.79 -17.83 -5.67
N ASP A 67 -12.92 -17.60 -4.98
CA ASP A 67 -13.17 -18.16 -3.66
C ASP A 67 -13.78 -19.57 -3.71
N LEU A 68 -14.16 -20.06 -4.90
CA LEU A 68 -14.64 -21.42 -5.08
C LEU A 68 -13.59 -22.43 -4.61
N GLY A 69 -13.93 -23.24 -3.59
CA GLY A 69 -13.03 -24.23 -3.00
C GLY A 69 -12.12 -23.70 -1.88
N GLU A 70 -12.17 -22.42 -1.52
CA GLU A 70 -11.28 -21.85 -0.48
C GLU A 70 -11.70 -22.17 0.97
N GLY A 71 -12.91 -22.75 1.17
CA GLY A 71 -13.50 -22.90 2.51
C GLY A 71 -12.65 -23.70 3.50
N GLU A 72 -11.82 -24.64 3.05
CA GLU A 72 -10.87 -25.32 3.93
C GLU A 72 -9.71 -24.41 4.35
N ARG A 73 -9.05 -23.73 3.40
CA ARG A 73 -7.97 -22.76 3.67
C ARG A 73 -8.44 -21.62 4.57
N MET A 74 -9.64 -21.09 4.31
CA MET A 74 -10.25 -20.04 5.13
C MET A 74 -10.42 -20.49 6.58
N ARG A 75 -10.97 -21.70 6.81
CA ARG A 75 -11.12 -22.26 8.17
C ARG A 75 -9.77 -22.52 8.84
N ALA A 76 -8.82 -23.12 8.11
CA ALA A 76 -7.48 -23.41 8.62
C ALA A 76 -6.74 -22.13 9.06
N SER A 77 -7.01 -21.00 8.37
CA SER A 77 -6.39 -19.72 8.67
C SER A 77 -6.89 -19.02 9.93
N ARG A 78 -8.02 -19.46 10.50
CA ARG A 78 -8.67 -18.82 11.67
C ARG A 78 -8.89 -17.31 11.48
N GLY A 79 -9.25 -16.91 10.26
CA GLY A 79 -9.54 -15.51 9.91
C GLY A 79 -8.35 -14.72 9.36
N ALA A 80 -7.14 -15.28 9.34
CA ALA A 80 -5.99 -14.63 8.71
C ALA A 80 -6.09 -14.59 7.17
N TYR A 81 -6.85 -15.52 6.58
CA TYR A 81 -7.12 -15.58 5.15
C TYR A 81 -8.64 -15.66 4.91
N PRO A 82 -9.29 -14.54 4.59
CA PRO A 82 -10.74 -14.48 4.38
C PRO A 82 -11.19 -14.91 2.96
N GLY A 83 -10.26 -15.38 2.12
CA GLY A 83 -10.52 -15.75 0.72
C GLY A 83 -9.65 -14.97 -0.27
N MET A 84 -9.57 -15.49 -1.49
CA MET A 84 -8.74 -14.95 -2.56
C MET A 84 -9.26 -13.59 -3.03
N MET A 85 -10.57 -13.43 -3.18
CA MET A 85 -11.15 -12.15 -3.61
C MET A 85 -10.83 -11.04 -2.60
N ALA A 86 -11.02 -11.33 -1.31
CA ALA A 86 -10.75 -10.39 -0.24
C ALA A 86 -9.25 -10.04 -0.18
N PHE A 87 -8.37 -11.02 -0.35
CA PHE A 87 -6.93 -10.78 -0.49
C PHE A 87 -6.62 -9.83 -1.66
N VAL A 88 -7.19 -10.07 -2.84
CA VAL A 88 -6.96 -9.24 -4.04
C VAL A 88 -7.42 -7.80 -3.82
N LEU A 89 -8.62 -7.62 -3.28
CA LEU A 89 -9.19 -6.30 -3.01
C LEU A 89 -8.36 -5.54 -1.98
N ALA A 90 -7.99 -6.19 -0.87
CA ALA A 90 -7.13 -5.59 0.14
C ALA A 90 -5.78 -5.19 -0.46
N SER A 91 -5.15 -6.09 -1.22
CA SER A 91 -3.80 -5.87 -1.77
C SER A 91 -3.74 -4.81 -2.88
N SER A 92 -4.84 -4.58 -3.60
CA SER A 92 -4.91 -3.62 -4.71
C SER A 92 -5.51 -2.27 -4.33
N ARG A 93 -6.38 -2.22 -3.31
CA ARG A 93 -7.14 -1.01 -2.92
C ARG A 93 -6.83 -0.53 -1.49
N SER A 94 -6.29 -1.39 -0.63
CA SER A 94 -5.93 -1.09 0.77
C SER A 94 -4.43 -1.29 0.98
N MET A 95 -3.63 -0.33 0.51
CA MET A 95 -2.16 -0.40 0.53
C MET A 95 -1.46 -0.33 1.91
N PRO A 96 -2.02 0.15 3.04
CA PRO A 96 -1.25 0.15 4.30
C PRO A 96 -1.08 -1.25 4.93
N ASP A 97 -1.87 -2.24 4.50
CA ASP A 97 -1.98 -3.56 5.16
C ASP A 97 -1.14 -4.67 4.49
N PHE A 98 -0.01 -4.33 3.86
CA PHE A 98 0.83 -5.32 3.17
C PHE A 98 1.30 -6.48 4.07
N ASP A 99 1.52 -6.24 5.37
CA ASP A 99 1.85 -7.32 6.32
C ASP A 99 0.68 -8.29 6.54
N ALA A 100 -0.55 -7.77 6.61
CA ALA A 100 -1.73 -8.63 6.76
C ALA A 100 -1.97 -9.43 5.48
N ALA A 101 -1.81 -8.80 4.32
CA ALA A 101 -1.91 -9.45 3.02
C ALA A 101 -0.82 -10.52 2.82
N GLU A 102 0.42 -10.27 3.27
CA GLU A 102 1.50 -11.26 3.23
C GLU A 102 1.23 -12.43 4.18
N ARG A 103 0.71 -12.19 5.39
CA ARG A 103 0.26 -13.29 6.28
C ARG A 103 -0.84 -14.14 5.63
N ALA A 104 -1.79 -13.51 4.94
CA ALA A 104 -2.85 -14.20 4.23
C ALA A 104 -2.29 -15.11 3.12
N LEU A 105 -1.25 -14.66 2.41
CA LEU A 105 -0.52 -15.47 1.41
C LEU A 105 0.22 -16.67 2.00
N GLY A 106 0.47 -16.72 3.31
CA GLY A 106 1.02 -17.90 3.97
C GLY A 106 0.10 -19.13 3.90
N PHE A 107 -1.18 -18.93 3.58
CA PHE A 107 -2.16 -20.00 3.40
C PHE A 107 -2.40 -20.36 1.93
N VAL A 108 -1.72 -19.71 0.99
CA VAL A 108 -1.94 -19.87 -0.45
C VAL A 108 -0.65 -20.18 -1.20
N ASP A 109 -0.59 -21.37 -1.79
CA ASP A 109 0.56 -21.82 -2.58
C ASP A 109 0.56 -21.20 -3.98
N ASP A 110 1.73 -21.15 -4.64
CA ASP A 110 1.84 -20.55 -5.97
C ASP A 110 0.99 -21.30 -7.03
N ASP A 111 0.88 -22.63 -6.90
CA ASP A 111 0.03 -23.44 -7.78
C ASP A 111 -1.45 -23.07 -7.64
N VAL A 112 -1.90 -22.74 -6.42
CA VAL A 112 -3.26 -22.26 -6.21
C VAL A 112 -3.43 -20.88 -6.83
N LEU A 113 -2.47 -19.97 -6.65
CA LEU A 113 -2.52 -18.66 -7.32
C LEU A 113 -2.65 -18.82 -8.84
N ALA A 114 -1.87 -19.72 -9.45
CA ALA A 114 -1.96 -20.02 -10.88
C ALA A 114 -3.35 -20.56 -11.30
N GLN A 115 -3.89 -21.51 -10.54
CA GLN A 115 -5.22 -22.07 -10.80
C GLN A 115 -6.31 -21.01 -10.68
N LYS A 116 -6.23 -20.14 -9.66
CA LYS A 116 -7.21 -19.06 -9.43
C LYS A 116 -7.09 -17.97 -10.49
N GLU A 117 -5.89 -17.66 -10.96
CA GLU A 117 -5.63 -16.71 -12.04
C GLU A 117 -6.32 -17.18 -13.34
N ALA A 118 -6.23 -18.48 -13.67
CA ALA A 118 -6.84 -19.06 -14.87
C ALA A 118 -8.38 -19.00 -14.92
N ILE A 119 -9.06 -18.87 -13.77
CA ILE A 119 -10.53 -18.79 -13.70
C ILE A 119 -11.04 -17.36 -13.53
N CYS A 120 -10.15 -16.38 -13.38
CA CYS A 120 -10.51 -14.99 -13.11
C CYS A 120 -11.05 -14.33 -14.39
N PRO A 121 -12.32 -13.88 -14.43
CA PRO A 121 -12.89 -13.29 -15.65
C PRO A 121 -12.37 -11.89 -15.96
N ALA A 122 -11.60 -11.28 -15.04
CA ALA A 122 -11.02 -9.95 -15.18
C ALA A 122 -9.49 -9.99 -15.37
N ASP A 123 -8.93 -11.18 -15.62
CA ASP A 123 -7.50 -11.40 -15.87
C ASP A 123 -6.57 -10.79 -14.81
N VAL A 124 -7.00 -10.81 -13.55
CA VAL A 124 -6.19 -10.29 -12.43
C VAL A 124 -5.01 -11.24 -12.20
N PRO A 125 -3.75 -10.77 -12.31
CA PRO A 125 -2.58 -11.63 -12.26
C PRO A 125 -2.18 -11.95 -10.81
N PHE A 126 -2.81 -12.94 -10.20
CA PHE A 126 -2.66 -13.26 -8.76
C PHE A 126 -1.22 -13.57 -8.35
N ARG A 127 -0.43 -14.26 -9.18
CA ARG A 127 0.99 -14.52 -8.84
C ARG A 127 1.83 -13.25 -8.85
N ALA A 128 1.57 -12.35 -9.81
CA ALA A 128 2.27 -11.06 -9.87
C ALA A 128 1.87 -10.17 -8.68
N LEU A 129 0.59 -10.15 -8.32
CA LEU A 129 0.10 -9.46 -7.14
C LEU A 129 0.72 -10.01 -5.86
N ALA A 130 0.81 -11.32 -5.70
CA ALA A 130 1.45 -11.94 -4.53
C ALA A 130 2.92 -11.58 -4.40
N ARG A 131 3.68 -11.57 -5.51
CA ARG A 131 5.08 -11.09 -5.52
C ARG A 131 5.20 -9.63 -5.13
N PHE A 132 4.31 -8.78 -5.65
CA PHE A 132 4.27 -7.36 -5.32
C PHE A 132 3.99 -7.14 -3.82
N VAL A 133 2.97 -7.81 -3.26
CA VAL A 133 2.63 -7.73 -1.84
C VAL A 133 3.80 -8.17 -0.96
N ARG A 134 4.45 -9.30 -1.27
CA ARG A 134 5.62 -9.78 -0.52
C ARG A 134 6.78 -8.77 -0.57
N ALA A 135 7.04 -8.17 -1.72
CA ALA A 135 8.08 -7.15 -1.87
C ALA A 135 7.75 -5.89 -1.03
N LYS A 136 6.50 -5.44 -1.04
CA LYS A 136 6.06 -4.28 -0.25
C LYS A 136 6.02 -4.55 1.25
N ALA A 137 5.60 -5.74 1.67
CA ALA A 137 5.69 -6.14 3.08
C ALA A 137 7.15 -6.16 3.56
N ALA A 138 8.08 -6.65 2.74
CA ALA A 138 9.50 -6.61 3.06
C ALA A 138 10.05 -5.17 3.16
N GLU A 139 9.66 -4.26 2.24
CA GLU A 139 10.03 -2.84 2.30
C GLU A 139 9.49 -2.17 3.58
N VAL A 140 8.21 -2.39 3.90
CA VAL A 140 7.59 -1.85 5.11
C VAL A 140 8.29 -2.39 6.36
N LYS A 141 8.59 -3.69 6.45
CA LYS A 141 9.32 -4.26 7.60
C LYS A 141 10.73 -3.70 7.75
N ALA A 142 11.42 -3.44 6.64
CA ALA A 142 12.77 -2.87 6.65
C ALA A 142 12.78 -1.38 7.06
N ASP A 143 11.78 -0.62 6.61
CA ASP A 143 11.65 0.81 6.90
C ASP A 143 10.96 1.08 8.25
N TYR A 144 10.17 0.13 8.76
CA TYR A 144 9.44 0.26 10.02
C TYR A 144 10.40 0.24 11.21
N LYS A 145 10.63 1.41 11.80
CA LYS A 145 11.03 1.51 13.20
C LYS A 145 9.77 1.44 14.05
N PRO A 146 9.67 0.52 15.02
CA PRO A 146 8.56 0.56 15.95
C PRO A 146 8.52 1.93 16.61
N ALA A 147 7.34 2.54 16.65
CA ALA A 147 7.13 3.69 17.51
C ALA A 147 7.63 3.29 18.90
N VAL A 148 8.60 4.04 19.43
CA VAL A 148 9.11 3.86 20.78
C VAL A 148 7.88 3.73 21.68
N THR A 149 7.81 2.66 22.46
CA THR A 149 6.80 2.50 23.50
C THR A 149 7.06 3.57 24.56
N GLU A 150 6.64 4.80 24.30
CA GLU A 150 6.52 5.83 25.33
C GLU A 150 5.36 5.43 26.23
N GLY A 151 5.71 4.67 27.28
CA GLY A 151 5.02 4.60 28.56
C GLY A 151 3.49 4.62 28.49
N VAL A 152 2.88 3.48 28.13
CA VAL A 152 1.55 3.17 28.68
C VAL A 152 1.77 2.93 30.18
N LYS A 153 1.57 3.98 30.99
CA LYS A 153 1.51 3.87 32.43
C LYS A 153 0.27 3.01 32.76
N PRO A 154 0.41 1.87 33.46
CA PRO A 154 -0.75 1.09 33.86
C PRO A 154 -1.64 1.96 34.77
N ALA A 155 -2.95 1.90 34.50
CA ALA A 155 -3.98 2.49 35.34
C ALA A 155 -4.08 1.75 36.69
#